data_AF-A0A919W6S6-F1
#
_entry.id   AF-A0A919W6S6-F1
#
_cell.length_a   1.000
_cell.length_b   1.000
_cell.length_c   1.000
_cell.angle_alpha   90.00
_cell.angle_beta   90.00
_cell.angle_gamma   90.00
#
_symmetry.space_group_name_H-M   'P 1'
#
loop_
_entity.id
_entity.type
_entity.pdbx_description
1 polymer ?
#
loop_
_entity_poly.entity_id
_entity_poly.type
_entity_poly.pdbx_seq_one_letter_code
_entity_poly.pdbx_strand_id
1 'polypeptide(L)'
;MLLVDPAPMHRSGLRMVLAAAGGASRAGTIGSAGGGPGGAAGHADDAAGGAAAPEIVVVGETGDGAEAVELARRLLPDVLITEIALPRLDGHAVARAVSQGGLPVRVLILTDHDSDEEVLAAITAGAGGFLRKDAPAHEVTAAVRAVAVGGAVITPMVLARILARVAEALPAPETTTTSKLDALTDREREVLVHLARGHSNAEIAGALLVSETTIKTHVGHVLTKLRLRDRTQAVVLAYETGLVKPGS
;
A
#
# COMPACT_ATOMS: atom_id res chain seq x y z
N MET A 1 16.55 -27.70 -27.87
CA MET A 1 17.66 -28.12 -26.98
C MET A 1 18.31 -26.84 -26.48
N LEU A 2 18.10 -26.32 -25.27
CA LEU A 2 17.37 -26.75 -24.08
C LEU A 2 16.40 -25.64 -23.65
N LEU A 3 15.18 -26.03 -23.29
CA LEU A 3 14.38 -25.34 -22.28
C LEU A 3 15.12 -25.48 -20.94
N VAL A 4 15.44 -24.37 -20.29
CA VAL A 4 15.54 -24.34 -18.83
C VAL A 4 14.65 -23.20 -18.38
N ASP A 5 13.37 -23.50 -18.27
CA ASP A 5 12.47 -22.80 -17.38
C ASP A 5 12.79 -23.34 -15.97
N PRO A 6 13.43 -22.57 -15.08
CA PRO A 6 13.60 -23.02 -13.72
C PRO A 6 12.23 -22.88 -13.06
N ALA A 7 11.46 -23.97 -13.06
CA ALA A 7 10.31 -24.13 -12.20
C ALA A 7 10.68 -23.65 -10.78
N PRO A 8 9.88 -22.79 -10.15
CA PRO A 8 10.21 -22.28 -8.82
C PRO A 8 10.22 -23.47 -7.86
N MET A 9 11.43 -23.89 -7.47
CA MET A 9 11.63 -24.84 -6.38
C MET A 9 10.77 -24.39 -5.20
N HIS A 10 9.99 -25.28 -4.63
CA HIS A 10 9.26 -25.05 -3.37
C HIS A 10 10.26 -24.56 -2.30
N ARG A 11 10.37 -23.23 -2.15
CA ARG A 11 11.15 -22.57 -1.10
C ARG A 11 10.20 -22.43 0.08
N SER A 12 10.49 -23.10 1.20
CA SER A 12 9.57 -23.18 2.34
C SER A 12 9.45 -21.87 3.15
N GLY A 13 10.17 -20.81 2.78
CA GLY A 13 10.14 -19.52 3.48
C GLY A 13 10.41 -18.34 2.56
N LEU A 14 9.80 -17.20 2.91
CA LEU A 14 9.90 -15.91 2.26
C LEU A 14 11.20 -15.23 2.74
N ARG A 15 12.09 -14.92 1.82
CA ARG A 15 13.41 -14.32 2.12
C ARG A 15 13.34 -12.81 2.02
N MET A 16 13.87 -12.11 3.01
CA MET A 16 13.97 -10.66 3.00
C MET A 16 15.36 -10.12 3.30
N VAL A 17 15.67 -8.96 2.73
CA VAL A 17 16.82 -8.13 3.13
C VAL A 17 16.28 -6.87 3.83
N LEU A 18 16.97 -6.43 4.87
CA LEU A 18 16.64 -5.20 5.61
C LEU A 18 17.72 -4.14 5.39
N ALA A 19 17.31 -2.93 5.01
CA ALA A 19 18.17 -1.76 4.90
C ALA A 19 17.64 -0.62 5.77
N ALA A 20 18.29 -0.34 6.90
CA ALA A 20 17.79 0.62 7.90
C ALA A 20 18.92 1.42 8.58
N ALA A 21 18.73 2.73 8.74
CA ALA A 21 19.72 3.59 9.39
C ALA A 21 19.58 3.51 10.92
N GLY A 22 20.47 2.73 11.54
CA GLY A 22 20.48 2.49 12.99
C GLY A 22 20.28 1.01 13.29
N GLY A 23 21.19 0.45 14.09
CA GLY A 23 21.29 -0.99 14.35
C GLY A 23 19.93 -1.65 14.64
N ALA A 24 19.67 -2.72 13.89
CA ALA A 24 18.50 -3.58 13.97
C ALA A 24 17.98 -3.74 15.41
N SER A 25 16.78 -3.24 15.69
CA SER A 25 16.16 -3.47 17.01
C SER A 25 14.66 -3.76 16.99
N ARG A 26 13.98 -3.72 15.83
CA ARG A 26 12.56 -4.16 15.76
C ARG A 26 12.22 -5.11 14.61
N ALA A 27 12.92 -5.03 13.48
CA ALA A 27 12.73 -6.01 12.40
C ALA A 27 13.34 -7.39 12.70
N GLY A 28 14.35 -7.47 13.57
CA GLY A 28 14.89 -8.75 14.07
C GLY A 28 13.86 -9.58 14.86
N THR A 29 12.85 -8.93 15.46
CA THR A 29 11.73 -9.61 16.13
C THR A 29 10.75 -10.26 15.14
N ILE A 30 10.77 -9.84 13.88
CA ILE A 30 9.92 -10.39 12.81
C ILE A 30 10.42 -11.79 12.40
N GLY A 31 11.73 -12.06 12.52
CA GLY A 31 12.33 -13.36 12.24
C GLY A 31 12.28 -14.37 13.40
N SER A 32 11.99 -13.95 14.64
CA SER A 32 12.02 -14.84 15.82
C SER A 32 10.65 -15.32 16.31
N ALA A 33 9.55 -14.85 15.72
CA ALA A 33 8.19 -15.23 16.11
C ALA A 33 7.78 -16.68 15.67
N GLY A 34 8.75 -17.53 15.34
CA GLY A 34 8.57 -18.90 14.86
C GLY A 34 8.82 -20.02 15.87
N GLY A 35 9.03 -19.76 17.17
CA GLY A 35 9.25 -20.86 18.12
C GLY A 35 9.18 -20.51 19.61
N GLY A 36 8.11 -20.98 20.28
CA GLY A 36 8.03 -21.07 21.74
C GLY A 36 6.58 -21.21 22.27
N PRO A 37 6.22 -22.29 22.99
CA PRO A 37 4.84 -22.52 23.40
C PRO A 37 4.50 -21.80 24.72
N GLY A 38 3.30 -21.23 24.82
CA GLY A 38 2.61 -20.99 26.10
C GLY A 38 2.29 -19.54 26.44
N GLY A 39 1.00 -19.22 26.54
CA GLY A 39 0.52 -17.99 27.16
C GLY A 39 -0.87 -17.56 26.66
N ALA A 40 -1.91 -18.22 27.13
CA ALA A 40 -3.31 -17.96 26.79
C ALA A 40 -3.81 -16.57 27.27
N ALA A 41 -4.67 -15.93 26.46
CA ALA A 41 -5.98 -15.40 26.88
C ALA A 41 -6.76 -14.79 25.69
N GLY A 42 -7.82 -15.51 25.29
CA GLY A 42 -9.07 -15.11 24.62
C GLY A 42 -9.11 -13.90 23.67
N HIS A 43 -9.54 -14.12 22.43
CA HIS A 43 -10.96 -14.01 22.02
C HIS A 43 -11.21 -14.99 20.86
N ALA A 44 -12.28 -15.78 20.98
CA ALA A 44 -12.75 -16.68 19.95
C ALA A 44 -13.65 -15.91 18.98
N ASP A 45 -13.29 -15.90 17.69
CA ASP A 45 -14.14 -16.43 16.62
C ASP A 45 -13.33 -16.59 15.33
N ASP A 46 -13.86 -17.38 14.41
CA ASP A 46 -13.33 -17.78 13.10
C ASP A 46 -12.26 -18.88 13.06
N ALA A 47 -12.75 -20.11 13.29
CA ALA A 47 -12.20 -21.32 12.70
C ALA A 47 -12.50 -21.37 11.18
N ALA A 48 -11.50 -21.09 10.35
CA ALA A 48 -11.42 -21.61 8.99
C ALA A 48 -9.95 -22.00 8.71
N GLY A 49 -9.73 -23.26 8.30
CA GLY A 49 -8.41 -23.85 8.17
C GLY A 49 -7.44 -23.04 7.32
N GLY A 50 -6.36 -22.57 7.92
CA GLY A 50 -5.26 -21.90 7.22
C GLY A 50 -4.04 -22.81 7.17
N ALA A 51 -3.55 -23.11 5.97
CA ALA A 51 -2.19 -23.62 5.81
C ALA A 51 -1.23 -22.69 6.59
N ALA A 52 -0.27 -23.26 7.34
CA ALA A 52 0.71 -22.47 8.07
C ALA A 52 1.37 -21.48 7.10
N ALA A 53 1.23 -20.18 7.39
CA ALA A 53 1.75 -19.15 6.51
C ALA A 53 3.29 -19.26 6.44
N PRO A 54 3.90 -19.03 5.26
CA PRO A 54 5.33 -19.24 5.07
C PRO A 54 6.16 -18.43 6.07
N GLU A 55 7.21 -19.06 6.58
CA GLU A 55 8.19 -18.46 7.49
C GLU A 55 8.92 -17.31 6.78
N ILE A 56 9.18 -16.20 7.47
CA ILE A 56 9.94 -15.08 6.91
C ILE A 56 11.38 -15.15 7.45
N VAL A 57 12.36 -15.19 6.56
CA VAL A 57 13.78 -15.34 6.89
C VAL A 57 14.54 -14.10 6.43
N VAL A 58 15.25 -13.45 7.35
CA VAL A 58 16.18 -12.36 7.02
C VAL A 58 17.47 -12.98 6.48
N VAL A 59 17.80 -12.70 5.23
CA VAL A 59 18.99 -13.25 4.55
C VAL A 59 20.12 -12.23 4.41
N GLY A 60 19.89 -10.98 4.80
CA GLY A 60 20.90 -9.93 4.82
C GLY A 60 20.38 -8.66 5.49
N GLU A 61 21.30 -7.92 6.10
CA GLU A 61 21.03 -6.63 6.73
C GLU A 61 22.12 -5.64 6.32
N THR A 62 21.74 -4.38 6.16
CA THR A 62 22.66 -3.27 5.92
C THR A 62 22.12 -1.97 6.51
N GLY A 63 23.02 -1.05 6.80
CA GLY A 63 22.69 0.33 7.16
C GLY A 63 22.82 1.32 6.02
N ASP A 64 22.97 0.86 4.77
CA ASP A 64 23.31 1.72 3.63
C ASP A 64 22.60 1.31 2.34
N GLY A 65 22.10 2.30 1.58
CA GLY A 65 21.31 2.01 0.39
C GLY A 65 22.12 1.47 -0.80
N ALA A 66 23.38 1.88 -0.97
CA ALA A 66 24.21 1.33 -2.05
C ALA A 66 24.51 -0.15 -1.78
N GLU A 67 24.77 -0.51 -0.53
CA GLU A 67 24.93 -1.91 -0.13
C GLU A 67 23.61 -2.69 -0.23
N ALA A 68 22.47 -2.07 0.03
CA ALA A 68 21.15 -2.70 -0.12
C ALA A 68 20.91 -3.19 -1.55
N VAL A 69 21.24 -2.37 -2.55
CA VAL A 69 21.14 -2.76 -3.97
C VAL A 69 22.07 -3.93 -4.28
N GLU A 70 23.28 -3.92 -3.76
CA GLU A 70 24.25 -5.00 -3.94
C GLU A 70 23.80 -6.31 -3.28
N LEU A 71 23.24 -6.25 -2.07
CA LEU A 71 22.63 -7.40 -1.40
C LEU A 71 21.43 -7.94 -2.19
N ALA A 72 20.58 -7.06 -2.72
CA ALA A 72 19.44 -7.45 -3.54
C ALA A 72 19.88 -8.22 -4.80
N ARG A 73 20.95 -7.77 -5.47
CA ARG A 73 21.54 -8.44 -6.64
C ARG A 73 22.13 -9.81 -6.30
N ARG A 74 22.86 -9.91 -5.18
CA ARG A 74 23.55 -11.14 -4.78
C ARG A 74 22.61 -12.19 -4.22
N LEU A 75 21.67 -11.79 -3.37
CA LEU A 75 20.86 -12.69 -2.57
C LEU A 75 19.49 -12.98 -3.17
N LEU A 76 19.06 -12.16 -4.14
CA LEU A 76 17.75 -12.21 -4.81
C LEU A 76 16.63 -12.50 -3.81
N PRO A 77 16.46 -11.67 -2.77
CA PRO A 77 15.39 -11.86 -1.79
C PRO A 77 14.03 -11.67 -2.45
N ASP A 78 12.98 -12.25 -1.87
CA ASP A 78 11.61 -12.02 -2.33
C ASP A 78 11.20 -10.55 -2.05
N VAL A 79 11.63 -10.01 -0.91
CA VAL A 79 11.37 -8.63 -0.49
C VAL A 79 12.63 -7.93 0.04
N LEU A 80 12.89 -6.72 -0.42
CA LEU A 80 13.83 -5.77 0.19
C LEU A 80 13.02 -4.75 0.98
N ILE A 81 13.22 -4.71 2.30
CA ILE A 81 12.70 -3.65 3.15
C ILE A 81 13.76 -2.57 3.25
N THR A 82 13.42 -1.32 2.92
CA THR A 82 14.37 -0.20 2.96
C THR A 82 13.79 1.02 3.63
N GLU A 83 14.59 1.73 4.41
CA GLU A 83 14.26 3.08 4.88
C GLU A 83 14.51 4.13 3.78
N ILE A 84 13.78 5.25 3.82
CA ILE A 84 14.07 6.40 2.94
C ILE A 84 15.42 7.02 3.30
N ALA A 85 15.61 7.32 4.58
CA ALA A 85 16.80 8.02 5.06
C ALA A 85 17.98 7.05 5.25
N LEU A 86 18.59 6.59 4.14
CA LEU A 86 19.81 5.80 4.14
C LEU A 86 21.03 6.61 3.68
N PRO A 87 22.23 6.35 4.23
CA PRO A 87 23.49 6.87 3.71
C PRO A 87 23.75 6.41 2.27
N ARG A 88 24.52 7.24 1.54
CA ARG A 88 24.98 7.07 0.13
C ARG A 88 23.90 7.00 -0.95
N LEU A 89 22.82 6.26 -0.71
CA LEU A 89 21.70 6.09 -1.61
C LEU A 89 20.42 6.02 -0.77
N ASP A 90 19.47 6.93 -1.02
CA ASP A 90 18.20 6.94 -0.31
C ASP A 90 17.29 5.78 -0.75
N GLY A 91 16.27 5.46 0.06
CA GLY A 91 15.34 4.36 -0.20
C GLY A 91 14.54 4.46 -1.51
N HIS A 92 14.28 5.68 -2.01
CA HIS A 92 13.66 5.84 -3.33
C HIS A 92 14.62 5.48 -4.45
N ALA A 93 15.88 5.91 -4.34
CA ALA A 93 16.92 5.58 -5.29
C ALA A 93 17.26 4.07 -5.26
N VAL A 94 17.20 3.43 -4.08
CA VAL A 94 17.27 1.97 -3.94
C VAL A 94 16.12 1.29 -4.69
N ALA A 95 14.88 1.70 -4.45
CA ALA A 95 13.71 1.14 -5.12
C ALA A 95 13.82 1.25 -6.66
N ARG A 96 14.27 2.42 -7.13
CA ARG A 96 14.48 2.69 -8.56
C ARG A 96 15.56 1.80 -9.15
N ALA A 97 16.68 1.64 -8.47
CA ALA A 97 17.78 0.78 -8.92
C ALA A 97 17.37 -0.69 -9.00
N VAL A 98 16.58 -1.17 -8.03
CA VAL A 98 16.05 -2.55 -8.03
C VAL A 98 15.06 -2.77 -9.18
N SER A 99 14.12 -1.84 -9.34
CA SER A 99 13.08 -1.90 -10.38
C SER A 99 13.64 -1.79 -11.80
N GLN A 100 14.45 -0.76 -12.07
CA GLN A 100 15.07 -0.53 -13.38
C GLN A 100 16.14 -1.57 -13.71
N GLY A 101 16.76 -2.18 -12.69
CA GLY A 101 17.68 -3.29 -12.86
C GLY A 101 17.01 -4.61 -13.28
N GLY A 102 15.67 -4.66 -13.34
CA GLY A 102 14.92 -5.86 -13.70
C GLY A 102 15.08 -6.99 -12.69
N LEU A 103 15.44 -6.68 -11.45
CA LEU A 103 15.61 -7.70 -10.42
C LEU A 103 14.23 -8.27 -10.03
N PRO A 104 14.09 -9.59 -9.82
CA PRO A 104 12.86 -10.20 -9.33
C PRO A 104 12.68 -9.98 -7.82
N VAL A 105 12.99 -8.77 -7.34
CA VAL A 105 12.96 -8.37 -5.92
C VAL A 105 11.88 -7.31 -5.76
N ARG A 106 11.02 -7.46 -4.75
CA ARG A 106 9.99 -6.47 -4.44
C ARG A 106 10.49 -5.53 -3.35
N VAL A 107 10.17 -4.24 -3.43
CA VAL A 107 10.67 -3.25 -2.46
C VAL A 107 9.54 -2.75 -1.58
N LEU A 108 9.73 -2.84 -0.26
CA LEU A 108 8.85 -2.29 0.75
C LEU A 108 9.58 -1.14 1.45
N ILE A 109 9.03 0.07 1.40
CA ILE A 109 9.64 1.24 2.04
C ILE A 109 9.07 1.43 3.46
N LEU A 110 9.96 1.65 4.43
CA LEU A 110 9.62 2.10 5.79
C LEU A 110 10.06 3.55 5.99
N THR A 111 9.21 4.36 6.61
CA THR A 111 9.58 5.76 6.92
C THR A 111 8.85 6.29 8.14
N ASP A 112 9.44 7.30 8.79
CA ASP A 112 8.83 8.00 9.92
C ASP A 112 7.69 8.94 9.48
N HIS A 113 7.68 9.34 8.20
CA HIS A 113 6.69 10.25 7.60
C HIS A 113 5.99 9.58 6.43
N ASP A 114 4.67 9.73 6.33
CA ASP A 114 3.83 9.18 5.27
C ASP A 114 3.17 10.30 4.44
N SER A 115 3.93 11.35 4.16
CA SER A 115 3.43 12.46 3.35
C SER A 115 3.05 12.00 1.95
N ASP A 116 2.05 12.67 1.38
CA ASP A 116 1.52 12.35 0.04
C ASP A 116 2.61 12.31 -1.04
N GLU A 117 3.59 13.20 -0.93
CA GLU A 117 4.72 13.33 -1.84
C GLU A 117 5.70 12.17 -1.71
N GLU A 118 6.05 11.76 -0.48
CA GLU A 118 6.94 10.62 -0.22
C GLU A 118 6.33 9.30 -0.68
N VAL A 119 5.03 9.12 -0.48
CA VAL A 119 4.36 7.91 -0.96
C VAL A 119 4.34 7.85 -2.48
N LEU A 120 4.06 8.98 -3.15
CA LEU A 120 4.10 9.04 -4.61
C LEU A 120 5.53 8.83 -5.14
N ALA A 121 6.53 9.41 -4.50
CA ALA A 121 7.94 9.19 -4.80
C ALA A 121 8.34 7.72 -4.65
N ALA A 122 7.84 7.03 -3.62
CA ALA A 122 8.05 5.59 -3.41
C ALA A 122 7.48 4.74 -4.55
N ILE A 123 6.23 4.97 -4.93
CA ILE A 123 5.56 4.20 -6.00
C ILE A 123 6.19 4.49 -7.36
N THR A 124 6.46 5.76 -7.68
CA THR A 124 7.10 6.13 -8.95
C THR A 124 8.52 5.60 -9.06
N ALA A 125 9.20 5.40 -7.92
CA ALA A 125 10.47 4.69 -7.85
C ALA A 125 10.35 3.16 -8.01
N GLY A 126 9.15 2.60 -8.01
CA GLY A 126 8.90 1.17 -8.18
C GLY A 126 8.81 0.37 -6.88
N ALA A 127 8.51 1.01 -5.75
CA ALA A 127 8.18 0.30 -4.52
C ALA A 127 6.87 -0.49 -4.68
N GLY A 128 6.86 -1.74 -4.19
CA GLY A 128 5.67 -2.60 -4.10
C GLY A 128 4.82 -2.34 -2.86
N GLY A 129 5.34 -1.59 -1.89
CA GLY A 129 4.58 -1.17 -0.72
C GLY A 129 5.28 -0.08 0.08
N PHE A 130 4.51 0.53 0.99
CA PHE A 130 4.96 1.61 1.86
C PHE A 130 4.30 1.47 3.24
N LEU A 131 5.08 1.61 4.30
CA LEU A 131 4.59 1.56 5.68
C LEU A 131 5.33 2.58 6.56
N ARG A 132 4.68 2.97 7.66
CA ARG A 132 5.34 3.75 8.71
C ARG A 132 6.29 2.87 9.51
N LYS A 133 7.40 3.44 10.00
CA LYS A 133 8.37 2.75 10.86
C LYS A 133 7.80 2.33 12.22
N ASP A 134 6.77 3.02 12.71
CA ASP A 134 6.09 2.70 13.95
C ASP A 134 4.95 1.67 13.78
N ALA A 135 4.74 1.18 12.55
CA ALA A 135 3.76 0.13 12.28
C ALA A 135 4.03 -1.11 13.16
N PRO A 136 2.98 -1.71 13.73
CA PRO A 136 3.14 -2.90 14.56
C PRO A 136 3.68 -4.08 13.75
N ALA A 137 4.43 -4.97 14.40
CA ALA A 137 5.15 -6.06 13.72
C ALA A 137 4.25 -6.98 12.87
N HIS A 138 3.00 -7.17 13.28
CA HIS A 138 2.03 -7.98 12.52
C HIS A 138 1.63 -7.31 11.19
N GLU A 139 1.55 -5.97 11.14
CA GLU A 139 1.28 -5.22 9.91
C GLU A 139 2.47 -5.29 8.95
N VAL A 140 3.69 -5.16 9.45
CA VAL A 140 4.91 -5.33 8.64
C VAL A 140 4.98 -6.74 8.05
N THR A 141 4.71 -7.76 8.88
CA THR A 141 4.67 -9.16 8.45
C THR A 141 3.61 -9.40 7.36
N ALA A 142 2.40 -8.84 7.55
CA ALA A 142 1.34 -8.92 6.57
C ALA A 142 1.72 -8.23 5.25
N ALA A 143 2.37 -7.07 5.33
CA ALA A 143 2.77 -6.32 4.16
C ALA A 143 3.89 -7.02 3.37
N VAL A 144 4.90 -7.57 4.05
CA VAL A 144 5.95 -8.37 3.41
C VAL A 144 5.35 -9.55 2.63
N ARG A 145 4.41 -10.27 3.24
CA ARG A 145 3.72 -11.39 2.60
C ARG A 145 2.91 -10.96 1.37
N ALA A 146 2.16 -9.87 1.49
CA ALA A 146 1.36 -9.34 0.38
C ALA A 146 2.23 -8.87 -0.80
N VAL A 147 3.34 -8.17 -0.50
CA VAL A 147 4.28 -7.68 -1.50
C VAL A 147 5.02 -8.84 -2.19
N ALA A 148 5.41 -9.87 -1.46
CA ALA A 148 6.12 -11.03 -1.99
C ALA A 148 5.32 -11.81 -3.05
N VAL A 149 4.00 -11.92 -2.89
CA VAL A 149 3.13 -12.61 -3.88
C VAL A 149 2.75 -11.71 -5.08
N GLY A 150 3.38 -10.53 -5.20
CA GLY A 150 3.11 -9.57 -6.27
C GLY A 150 1.88 -8.69 -6.03
N GLY A 151 1.30 -8.73 -4.84
CA GLY A 151 0.35 -7.73 -4.39
C GLY A 151 1.05 -6.39 -4.15
N ALA A 152 0.28 -5.30 -4.20
CA ALA A 152 0.76 -4.00 -3.76
C ALA A 152 0.10 -3.65 -2.42
N VAL A 153 0.89 -3.28 -1.42
CA VAL A 153 0.36 -2.77 -0.14
C VAL A 153 0.34 -1.27 -0.25
N ILE A 154 -0.79 -0.78 -0.74
CA ILE A 154 -1.05 0.64 -0.98
C ILE A 154 -2.33 0.97 -0.23
N THR A 155 -2.31 2.00 0.61
CA THR A 155 -3.51 2.46 1.29
C THR A 155 -4.53 2.96 0.24
N PRO A 156 -5.85 2.79 0.44
CA PRO A 156 -6.86 3.17 -0.55
C PRO A 156 -6.75 4.64 -1.02
N MET A 157 -6.31 5.54 -0.13
CA MET A 157 -6.08 6.96 -0.44
C MET A 157 -4.95 7.17 -1.45
N VAL A 158 -3.90 6.36 -1.36
CA VAL A 158 -2.74 6.43 -2.25
C VAL A 158 -3.08 5.84 -3.61
N LEU A 159 -3.83 4.73 -3.64
CA LEU A 159 -4.31 4.14 -4.90
C LEU A 159 -5.18 5.13 -5.70
N ALA A 160 -6.08 5.86 -5.02
CA ALA A 160 -6.91 6.88 -5.65
C ALA A 160 -6.09 7.99 -6.32
N ARG A 161 -4.93 8.36 -5.76
CA ARG A 161 -4.06 9.41 -6.29
C ARG A 161 -3.21 8.95 -7.47
N ILE A 162 -2.73 7.70 -7.46
CA ILE A 162 -2.07 7.11 -8.63
C ILE A 162 -3.04 7.11 -9.82
N LEU A 163 -4.29 6.70 -9.58
CA LEU A 163 -5.32 6.70 -10.62
C LEU A 163 -5.59 8.11 -11.14
N ALA A 164 -5.62 9.13 -10.27
CA ALA A 164 -5.74 10.52 -10.68
C ALA A 164 -4.57 10.98 -11.58
N ARG A 165 -3.32 10.60 -11.26
CA ARG A 165 -2.15 10.99 -12.05
C ARG A 165 -2.06 10.26 -13.40
N VAL A 166 -2.49 9.01 -13.44
CA VAL A 166 -2.65 8.24 -14.69
C VAL A 166 -3.75 8.87 -15.56
N ALA A 167 -4.85 9.31 -14.95
CA ALA A 167 -5.93 10.01 -15.66
C ALA A 167 -5.47 11.36 -16.25
N GLU A 168 -4.55 12.08 -15.60
CA GLU A 168 -3.94 13.31 -16.14
C GLU A 168 -2.99 13.07 -17.33
N ALA A 169 -2.39 11.88 -17.44
CA ALA A 169 -1.46 11.51 -18.51
C ALA A 169 -2.17 10.87 -19.72
N LEU A 170 -3.45 10.52 -19.58
CA LEU A 170 -4.30 10.02 -20.65
C LEU A 170 -5.05 11.18 -21.32
N PRO A 171 -5.21 11.20 -22.66
CA PRO A 171 -6.09 12.15 -23.30
C PRO A 171 -7.49 12.01 -22.69
N ALA A 172 -8.09 13.15 -22.32
CA ALA A 172 -9.36 13.19 -21.60
C ALA A 172 -10.40 12.29 -22.30
N PRO A 173 -11.11 11.42 -21.57
CA PRO A 173 -12.24 10.71 -22.15
C PRO A 173 -13.29 11.74 -22.59
N GLU A 174 -13.71 11.64 -23.84
CA GLU A 174 -14.81 12.40 -24.43
C GLU A 174 -16.06 12.35 -23.51
N THR A 175 -16.34 13.49 -22.87
CA THR A 175 -17.66 14.10 -22.56
C THR A 175 -18.82 13.28 -21.96
N THR A 176 -18.62 12.03 -21.55
CA THR A 176 -19.72 11.18 -21.02
C THR A 176 -19.80 11.09 -19.48
N THR A 177 -18.79 11.56 -18.75
CA THR A 177 -18.73 11.39 -17.28
C THR A 177 -19.45 12.50 -16.50
N THR A 178 -19.52 13.73 -17.03
CA THR A 178 -20.22 14.87 -16.39
C THR A 178 -21.71 14.58 -16.19
N SER A 179 -22.33 13.88 -17.14
CA SER A 179 -23.75 13.45 -17.10
C SER A 179 -24.10 12.56 -15.89
N LYS A 180 -23.13 11.84 -15.30
CA LYS A 180 -23.40 10.92 -14.18
C LYS A 180 -23.60 11.67 -12.86
N LEU A 181 -22.96 12.82 -12.68
CA LEU A 181 -23.06 13.60 -11.45
C LEU A 181 -24.38 14.37 -11.34
N ASP A 182 -25.07 14.58 -12.46
CA ASP A 182 -26.36 15.29 -12.50
C ASP A 182 -27.49 14.50 -11.82
N ALA A 183 -27.28 13.20 -11.57
CA ALA A 183 -28.21 12.35 -10.82
C ALA A 183 -28.14 12.59 -9.29
N LEU A 184 -27.10 13.28 -8.80
CA LEU A 184 -26.92 13.56 -7.38
C LEU A 184 -27.63 14.86 -6.99
N THR A 185 -28.22 14.87 -5.80
CA THR A 185 -28.65 16.11 -5.14
C THR A 185 -27.42 16.92 -4.70
N ASP A 186 -27.61 18.22 -4.43
CA ASP A 186 -26.53 19.09 -3.92
C ASP A 186 -25.87 18.51 -2.67
N ARG A 187 -26.68 17.95 -1.77
CA ARG A 187 -26.18 17.35 -0.53
C ARG A 187 -25.39 16.07 -0.77
N GLU A 188 -25.82 15.23 -1.70
CA GLU A 188 -25.09 14.02 -2.09
C GLU A 188 -23.77 14.36 -2.79
N ARG A 189 -23.75 15.45 -3.57
CA ARG A 189 -22.54 15.97 -4.21
C ARG A 189 -21.55 16.51 -3.18
N GLU A 190 -22.00 17.27 -2.17
CA GLU A 190 -21.15 17.69 -1.04
C GLU A 190 -20.54 16.49 -0.31
N VAL A 191 -21.36 15.47 0.00
CA VAL A 191 -20.88 14.23 0.62
C VAL A 191 -19.83 13.54 -0.26
N LEU A 192 -20.07 13.46 -1.58
CA LEU A 192 -19.10 12.89 -2.53
C LEU A 192 -17.77 13.66 -2.55
N VAL A 193 -17.80 14.99 -2.45
CA VAL A 193 -16.59 15.81 -2.34
C VAL A 193 -15.81 15.47 -1.07
N HIS A 194 -16.49 15.36 0.08
CA HIS A 194 -15.80 14.97 1.32
C HIS A 194 -15.27 13.54 1.29
N LEU A 195 -16.00 12.60 0.69
CA LEU A 195 -15.54 11.22 0.47
C LEU A 195 -14.26 11.19 -0.37
N ALA A 196 -14.24 11.96 -1.47
CA ALA A 196 -13.10 12.06 -2.38
C ALA A 196 -11.86 12.69 -1.74
N ARG A 197 -12.05 13.50 -0.70
CA ARG A 197 -10.99 14.04 0.18
C ARG A 197 -10.53 13.08 1.28
N GLY A 198 -11.12 11.90 1.38
CA GLY A 198 -10.71 10.86 2.34
C GLY A 198 -11.39 10.92 3.71
N HIS A 199 -12.29 11.88 3.98
CA HIS A 199 -12.92 12.05 5.30
C HIS A 199 -13.79 10.85 5.70
N SER A 200 -13.59 10.32 6.90
CA SER A 200 -14.47 9.34 7.55
C SER A 200 -15.90 9.86 7.72
N ASN A 201 -16.88 8.97 7.92
CA ASN A 201 -18.28 9.39 8.09
C ASN A 201 -18.47 10.33 9.29
N ALA A 202 -17.66 10.18 10.33
CA ALA A 202 -17.67 11.05 11.50
C ALA A 202 -17.15 12.46 11.17
N GLU A 203 -16.07 12.56 10.39
CA GLU A 203 -15.52 13.85 9.94
C GLU A 203 -16.50 14.57 8.99
N ILE A 204 -17.14 13.83 8.09
CA ILE A 204 -18.18 14.38 7.20
C ILE A 204 -19.37 14.86 8.03
N ALA A 205 -19.82 14.07 9.01
CA ALA A 205 -20.91 14.43 9.90
C ALA A 205 -20.62 15.73 10.66
N GLY A 206 -19.40 15.88 11.17
CA GLY A 206 -18.92 17.09 11.82
C GLY A 206 -18.87 18.29 10.87
N ALA A 207 -18.28 18.12 9.68
CA ALA A 207 -18.18 19.19 8.68
C ALA A 207 -19.54 19.68 8.17
N LEU A 208 -20.50 18.76 8.09
CA LEU A 208 -21.82 18.99 7.52
C LEU A 208 -22.92 19.21 8.58
N LEU A 209 -22.56 19.23 9.87
CA LEU A 209 -23.43 19.43 11.04
C LEU A 209 -24.65 18.49 11.07
N VAL A 210 -24.42 17.20 10.79
CA VAL A 210 -25.45 16.15 10.81
C VAL A 210 -24.98 14.91 11.58
N SER A 211 -25.84 13.91 11.76
CA SER A 211 -25.44 12.66 12.40
C SER A 211 -24.63 11.76 11.47
N GLU A 212 -23.75 10.92 12.03
CA GLU A 212 -23.01 9.91 11.27
C GLU A 212 -23.94 8.93 10.54
N THR A 213 -25.08 8.59 11.15
CA THR A 213 -26.12 7.76 10.53
C THR A 213 -26.69 8.41 9.27
N THR A 214 -26.92 9.73 9.29
CA THR A 214 -27.37 10.50 8.12
C THR A 214 -26.33 10.44 7.00
N ILE A 215 -25.03 10.52 7.33
CA ILE A 215 -23.96 10.38 6.34
C ILE A 215 -23.94 8.97 5.75
N LYS A 216 -24.06 7.91 6.56
CA LYS A 216 -24.12 6.52 6.06
C LYS A 216 -25.23 6.36 5.01
N THR A 217 -26.41 6.95 5.24
CA THR A 217 -27.51 6.96 4.28
C THR A 217 -27.14 7.70 2.99
N HIS A 218 -26.58 8.91 3.08
CA HIS A 218 -26.16 9.66 1.89
C HIS A 218 -25.08 8.93 1.09
N VAL A 219 -24.08 8.32 1.75
CA VAL A 219 -23.06 7.51 1.08
C VAL A 219 -23.70 6.34 0.34
N GLY A 220 -24.64 5.63 0.96
CA GLY A 220 -25.38 4.54 0.32
C GLY A 220 -26.17 5.00 -0.92
N HIS A 221 -26.83 6.16 -0.84
CA HIS A 221 -27.55 6.75 -1.97
C HIS A 221 -26.61 7.17 -3.11
N VAL A 222 -25.47 7.78 -2.80
CA VAL A 222 -24.44 8.15 -3.79
C VAL A 222 -23.95 6.92 -4.55
N LEU A 223 -23.59 5.85 -3.83
CA LEU A 223 -23.13 4.60 -4.44
C LEU A 223 -24.22 3.98 -5.33
N THR A 224 -25.46 3.95 -4.84
CA THR A 224 -26.58 3.38 -5.58
C THR A 224 -26.89 4.17 -6.86
N LYS A 225 -27.00 5.51 -6.76
CA LYS A 225 -27.33 6.38 -7.91
C LYS A 225 -26.26 6.35 -8.99
N LEU A 226 -24.99 6.29 -8.58
CA LEU A 226 -23.85 6.25 -9.50
C LEU A 226 -23.49 4.82 -9.94
N ARG A 227 -24.21 3.80 -9.44
CA ARG A 227 -23.97 2.38 -9.69
C ARG A 227 -22.55 1.93 -9.33
N LEU A 228 -22.06 2.42 -8.19
CA LEU A 228 -20.75 2.12 -7.65
C LEU A 228 -20.86 1.03 -6.61
N ARG A 229 -19.88 0.13 -6.60
CA ARG A 229 -19.82 -1.02 -5.71
C ARG A 229 -19.42 -0.63 -4.29
N ASP A 230 -18.52 0.33 -4.17
CA ASP A 230 -17.93 0.72 -2.90
C ASP A 230 -17.45 2.16 -2.91
N ARG A 231 -17.07 2.61 -1.71
CA ARG A 231 -16.54 3.94 -1.44
C ARG A 231 -15.31 4.27 -2.30
N THR A 232 -14.45 3.30 -2.59
CA THR A 232 -13.25 3.52 -3.40
C THR A 232 -13.61 3.94 -4.81
N GLN A 233 -14.60 3.29 -5.42
CA GLN A 233 -15.09 3.68 -6.74
C GLN A 233 -15.72 5.08 -6.75
N ALA A 234 -16.35 5.52 -5.65
CA ALA A 234 -16.87 6.89 -5.53
C ALA A 234 -15.76 7.94 -5.53
N VAL A 235 -14.66 7.66 -4.82
CA VAL A 235 -13.47 8.51 -4.84
C VAL A 235 -12.90 8.61 -6.26
N VAL A 236 -12.70 7.47 -6.94
CA VAL A 236 -12.18 7.43 -8.31
C VAL A 236 -13.05 8.26 -9.26
N LEU A 237 -14.37 8.05 -9.24
CA LEU A 237 -15.29 8.78 -10.10
C LEU A 237 -15.22 10.30 -9.86
N ALA A 238 -15.09 10.74 -8.60
CA ALA A 238 -15.00 12.16 -8.28
C ALA A 238 -13.74 12.83 -8.87
N TYR A 239 -12.63 12.09 -9.01
CA TYR A 239 -11.43 12.57 -9.70
C TYR A 239 -11.57 12.48 -11.23
N GLU A 240 -12.09 11.37 -11.77
CA GLU A 240 -12.32 11.20 -13.22
C GLU A 240 -13.25 12.27 -13.81
N THR A 241 -14.22 12.72 -13.02
CA THR A 241 -15.17 13.77 -13.39
C THR A 241 -14.63 15.19 -13.18
N GLY A 242 -13.46 15.33 -12.54
CA GLY A 242 -12.92 16.63 -12.14
C GLY A 242 -13.75 17.34 -11.06
N LEU A 243 -14.64 16.63 -10.36
CA LEU A 243 -15.44 17.17 -9.25
C LEU A 243 -14.55 17.60 -8.07
N VAL A 244 -13.46 16.86 -7.85
CA VAL A 244 -12.39 17.23 -6.91
C VAL A 244 -11.07 17.26 -7.65
N LYS A 245 -10.28 18.29 -7.39
CA LYS A 245 -8.91 18.42 -7.90
C LYS A 245 -7.93 18.18 -6.76
N PRO A 246 -6.77 17.54 -7.01
CA PRO A 246 -5.72 17.43 -6.01
C PRO A 246 -5.27 18.82 -5.53
N GLY A 247 -5.10 18.99 -4.22
CA GLY A 247 -4.55 20.22 -3.63
C GLY A 247 -5.54 21.37 -3.38
N SER A 248 -6.86 21.14 -3.47
CA SER A 248 -7.92 22.14 -3.20
C SER A 248 -8.79 21.86 -1.98
#